data_AF-A0A3C0RX67-F1
#
_entry.id   AF-A0A3C0RX67-F1
#
_cell.length_a   1.000
_cell.length_b   1.000
_cell.length_c   1.000
_cell.angle_alpha   90.00
_cell.angle_beta   90.00
_cell.angle_gamma   90.00
#
_symmetry.space_group_name_H-M   'P 1'
#
loop_
_entity.id
_entity.type
_entity.pdbx_description
1 polymer ?
#
loop_
_entity_poly.entity_id
_entity_poly.type
_entity_poly.pdbx_seq_one_letter_code
_entity_poly.pdbx_strand_id
1 'polypeptide(L)'
;GEILLYILVQEFLKIPQLISKMSLKTSGQLHYQGADGIHVNYDGSNSTLNLYWGESKMYSSMNDAMGKCMESLKGFLLDPQSSGSVQERDLQLITANISANVNDPDLEDALVRYFDKDDDMSNSIVYKGLCFIGFDIGNYPADKIQKTTEVVIDEIKKEIQAWQDTLVKKIKNHNNLELKEIHVFLLPFPSVAEFRRIYLETIK
;
A
#
# COMPACT_ATOMS: atom_id res chain seq x y z
N GLY A 1 3.26 9.91 1.61
CA GLY A 1 3.29 8.48 1.30
C GLY A 1 1.99 7.86 1.76
N GLU A 2 1.92 7.46 3.02
CA GLU A 2 0.79 6.75 3.64
C GLU A 2 -0.58 7.39 3.32
N ILE A 3 -0.73 8.70 3.54
CA ILE A 3 -1.98 9.43 3.26
C ILE A 3 -2.34 9.43 1.78
N LEU A 4 -1.36 9.54 0.87
CA LEU A 4 -1.63 9.48 -0.57
C LEU A 4 -2.08 8.08 -0.98
N LEU A 5 -1.44 7.03 -0.45
CA LEU A 5 -1.87 5.66 -0.69
C LEU A 5 -3.33 5.45 -0.23
N TYR A 6 -3.67 5.91 0.97
CA TYR A 6 -5.03 5.85 1.50
C TYR A 6 -6.04 6.51 0.55
N ILE A 7 -5.79 7.77 0.15
CA ILE A 7 -6.68 8.53 -0.73
C ILE A 7 -6.83 7.82 -2.08
N LEU A 8 -5.73 7.41 -2.71
CA LEU A 8 -5.77 6.78 -4.03
C LEU A 8 -6.50 5.44 -4.02
N VAL A 9 -6.32 4.64 -2.97
CA VAL A 9 -7.00 3.35 -2.83
C VAL A 9 -8.51 3.55 -2.67
N GLN A 10 -8.93 4.49 -1.82
CA GLN A 10 -10.36 4.78 -1.64
C GLN A 10 -10.98 5.42 -2.89
N GLU A 11 -10.25 6.31 -3.56
CA GLU A 11 -10.81 7.02 -4.70
C GLU A 11 -10.89 6.16 -5.96
N PHE A 12 -9.87 5.36 -6.25
CA PHE A 12 -9.80 4.58 -7.49
C PHE A 12 -10.22 3.13 -7.32
N LEU A 13 -9.88 2.48 -6.21
CA LEU A 13 -10.22 1.07 -5.98
C LEU A 13 -11.49 0.90 -5.16
N LYS A 14 -11.96 1.96 -4.49
CA LYS A 14 -13.14 1.94 -3.60
C LYS A 14 -13.02 0.89 -2.48
N ILE A 15 -11.78 0.62 -2.03
CA ILE A 15 -11.49 -0.32 -0.96
C ILE A 15 -11.30 0.44 0.36
N PRO A 16 -12.14 0.19 1.39
CA PRO A 16 -12.03 0.87 2.67
C PRO A 16 -10.74 0.46 3.40
N GLN A 17 -10.20 1.38 4.20
CA GLN A 17 -9.07 1.10 5.07
C GLN A 17 -9.60 0.58 6.41
N LEU A 18 -9.07 -0.55 6.87
CA LEU A 18 -9.40 -1.13 8.17
C LEU A 18 -8.51 -0.55 9.27
N ILE A 19 -7.20 -0.49 9.02
CA ILE A 19 -6.20 0.04 9.97
C ILE A 19 -5.16 0.87 9.24
N SER A 20 -4.71 1.94 9.89
CA SER A 20 -3.56 2.73 9.44
C SER A 20 -2.42 2.64 10.44
N LYS A 21 -1.18 2.72 9.95
CA LYS A 21 0.00 2.82 10.80
C LYS A 21 -0.03 4.05 11.72
N MET A 22 -0.69 5.11 11.29
CA MET A 22 -0.87 6.34 12.07
C MET A 22 -1.74 6.11 13.31
N SER A 23 -2.88 5.40 13.19
CA SER A 23 -3.74 5.13 14.35
C SER A 23 -3.04 4.26 15.41
N LEU A 24 -2.19 3.33 14.97
CA LEU A 24 -1.41 2.44 15.86
C LEU A 24 -0.25 3.17 16.57
N LYS A 25 0.33 4.22 15.98
CA LYS A 25 1.39 5.02 16.62
C LYS A 25 0.85 5.93 17.73
N THR A 26 -0.40 6.39 17.60
CA THR A 26 -1.04 7.28 18.57
C THR A 26 -1.58 6.59 19.82
N SER A 27 -1.77 5.27 19.80
CA SER A 27 -2.27 4.50 20.95
C SER A 27 -1.21 4.15 22.00
N GLY A 28 0.03 4.63 21.84
CA GLY A 28 1.05 4.66 22.89
C GLY A 28 1.70 3.31 23.27
N GLN A 29 1.30 2.18 22.67
CA GLN A 29 1.73 0.86 23.16
C GLN A 29 2.66 0.03 22.26
N LEU A 30 2.96 0.40 21.00
CA LEU A 30 3.86 -0.42 20.18
C LEU A 30 4.79 0.39 19.26
N HIS A 31 6.08 0.04 19.28
CA HIS A 31 6.99 0.30 18.16
C HIS A 31 6.58 -0.57 16.97
N TYR A 32 5.52 -0.15 16.28
CA TYR A 32 4.95 -0.87 15.14
C TYR A 32 5.75 -0.56 13.86
N GLN A 33 6.38 -1.59 13.30
CA GLN A 33 7.13 -1.55 12.03
C GLN A 33 6.40 -2.29 10.89
N GLY A 34 5.09 -2.54 11.02
CA GLY A 34 4.29 -3.22 10.00
C GLY A 34 3.87 -2.32 8.84
N ALA A 35 2.90 -2.80 8.05
CA ALA A 35 2.43 -2.13 6.84
C ALA A 35 1.91 -0.70 7.10
N ASP A 36 2.00 0.15 6.10
CA ASP A 36 1.58 1.56 6.19
C ASP A 36 0.06 1.71 6.33
N GLY A 37 -0.68 0.76 5.77
CA GLY A 37 -2.13 0.63 5.97
C GLY A 37 -2.62 -0.74 5.52
N ILE A 38 -3.72 -1.19 6.12
CA ILE A 38 -4.36 -2.46 5.76
C ILE A 38 -5.78 -2.16 5.32
N HIS A 39 -6.12 -2.67 4.14
CA HIS A 39 -7.42 -2.47 3.52
C HIS A 39 -8.12 -3.82 3.38
N VAL A 40 -9.45 -3.82 3.43
CA VAL A 40 -10.23 -5.06 3.40
C VAL A 40 -11.39 -4.93 2.41
N ASN A 41 -11.64 -6.00 1.66
CA ASN A 41 -12.80 -6.12 0.79
C ASN A 41 -13.38 -7.53 0.85
N TYR A 42 -14.67 -7.63 1.12
CA TYR A 42 -15.39 -8.90 1.08
C TYR A 42 -15.93 -9.16 -0.32
N ASP A 43 -15.51 -10.27 -0.95
CA ASP A 43 -16.09 -10.73 -2.20
C ASP A 43 -17.15 -11.79 -1.91
N GLY A 44 -18.41 -11.36 -1.90
CA GLY A 44 -19.56 -12.24 -1.67
C GLY A 44 -19.76 -13.32 -2.76
N SER A 45 -19.16 -13.16 -3.94
CA SER A 45 -19.29 -14.14 -5.03
C SER A 45 -18.49 -15.41 -4.76
N ASN A 46 -17.29 -15.23 -4.17
CA ASN A 46 -16.37 -16.32 -3.84
C ASN A 46 -16.32 -16.63 -2.33
N SER A 47 -17.08 -15.89 -1.51
CA SER A 47 -17.03 -15.95 -0.04
C SER A 47 -15.61 -15.78 0.51
N THR A 48 -14.78 -14.98 -0.16
CA THR A 48 -13.38 -14.73 0.22
C THR A 48 -13.21 -13.33 0.80
N LEU A 49 -12.39 -13.23 1.84
CA LEU A 49 -11.95 -11.96 2.39
C LEU A 49 -10.63 -11.53 1.75
N ASN A 50 -10.63 -10.45 0.99
CA ASN A 50 -9.43 -9.90 0.39
C ASN A 50 -8.77 -8.94 1.37
N LEU A 51 -7.56 -9.29 1.84
CA LEU A 51 -6.75 -8.45 2.72
C LEU A 51 -5.61 -7.82 1.94
N TYR A 52 -5.58 -6.49 1.92
CA TYR A 52 -4.64 -5.70 1.13
C TYR A 52 -3.61 -5.04 2.04
N TRP A 53 -2.35 -5.39 1.84
CA TRP A 53 -1.20 -4.82 2.54
C TRP A 53 -0.68 -3.59 1.78
N GLY A 54 -0.84 -2.43 2.39
CA GLY A 54 -0.41 -1.15 1.84
C GLY A 54 1.01 -0.77 2.24
N GLU A 55 1.83 -0.45 1.24
CA GLU A 55 3.17 0.07 1.42
C GLU A 55 3.40 1.32 0.56
N SER A 56 4.00 2.36 1.14
CA SER A 56 4.26 3.61 0.45
C SER A 56 5.74 3.99 0.50
N LYS A 57 6.37 4.16 -0.67
CA LYS A 57 7.76 4.60 -0.79
C LYS A 57 7.84 5.86 -1.64
N MET A 58 8.53 6.88 -1.13
CA MET A 58 8.88 8.06 -1.92
C MET A 58 10.38 8.30 -1.84
N TYR A 59 11.07 8.23 -2.98
CA TYR A 59 12.51 8.45 -3.11
C TYR A 59 12.76 9.22 -4.39
N SER A 60 13.85 9.97 -4.49
CA SER A 60 14.20 10.63 -5.75
C SER A 60 14.38 9.64 -6.91
N SER A 61 15.00 8.49 -6.63
CA SER A 61 15.21 7.41 -7.58
C SER A 61 14.00 6.47 -7.66
N MET A 62 13.42 6.34 -8.85
CA MET A 62 12.35 5.37 -9.16
C MET A 62 12.76 3.93 -8.85
N ASN A 63 14.00 3.55 -9.20
CA ASN A 63 14.52 2.21 -9.00
C ASN A 63 14.61 1.84 -7.52
N ASP A 64 15.00 2.80 -6.68
CA ASP A 64 15.11 2.60 -5.23
C ASP A 64 13.74 2.57 -4.58
N ALA A 65 12.83 3.45 -5.00
CA ALA A 65 11.45 3.46 -4.54
C ALA A 65 10.74 2.12 -4.86
N MET A 66 10.82 1.65 -6.11
CA MET A 66 10.27 0.36 -6.52
C MET A 66 10.93 -0.81 -5.77
N GLY A 67 12.27 -0.83 -5.70
CA GLY A 67 13.00 -1.90 -5.03
C GLY A 67 12.62 -2.03 -3.55
N LYS A 68 12.61 -0.91 -2.82
CA LYS A 68 12.24 -0.90 -1.39
C LYS A 68 10.78 -1.22 -1.16
N CYS A 69 9.88 -0.84 -2.07
CA CYS A 69 8.47 -1.15 -1.95
C CYS A 69 8.19 -2.65 -2.13
N MET A 70 8.79 -3.28 -3.15
CA MET A 70 8.66 -4.72 -3.39
C MET A 70 9.34 -5.55 -2.28
N GLU A 71 10.48 -5.09 -1.76
CA GLU A 71 11.17 -5.73 -0.63
C GLU A 71 10.28 -5.74 0.63
N SER A 72 9.59 -4.64 0.93
CA SER A 72 8.61 -4.56 2.01
C SER A 72 7.39 -5.45 1.75
N LEU A 73 6.78 -5.38 0.56
CA LEU A 73 5.62 -6.21 0.20
C LEU A 73 5.91 -7.72 0.26
N LYS A 74 7.10 -8.14 -0.15
CA LYS A 74 7.54 -9.53 -0.01
C LYS A 74 7.37 -10.03 1.43
N GLY A 75 7.76 -9.22 2.42
CA GLY A 75 7.64 -9.58 3.83
C GLY A 75 6.19 -9.80 4.27
N PHE A 76 5.25 -9.05 3.69
CA PHE A 76 3.82 -9.15 4.04
C PHE A 76 3.07 -10.24 3.27
N LEU A 77 3.49 -10.57 2.05
CA LEU A 77 2.73 -11.45 1.15
C LEU A 77 3.25 -12.89 1.09
N LEU A 78 4.54 -13.09 1.39
CA LEU A 78 5.24 -14.36 1.16
C LEU A 78 5.74 -15.05 2.43
N ASP A 79 5.61 -14.43 3.60
CA ASP A 79 5.95 -15.05 4.90
C ASP A 79 4.72 -15.23 5.82
N PRO A 80 3.66 -15.96 5.38
CA PRO A 80 2.41 -16.06 6.14
C PRO A 80 2.42 -17.01 7.33
N GLN A 81 3.52 -17.73 7.60
CA GLN A 81 3.46 -18.92 8.46
C GLN A 81 4.64 -19.12 9.42
N SER A 82 5.61 -18.19 9.49
CA SER A 82 6.63 -18.27 10.54
C SER A 82 6.10 -17.65 11.83
N SER A 83 6.22 -18.37 12.96
CA SER A 83 5.82 -17.86 14.27
C SER A 83 6.59 -16.58 14.59
N GLY A 84 5.86 -15.47 14.82
CA GLY A 84 6.47 -14.15 15.01
C GLY A 84 6.73 -13.36 13.71
N SER A 85 6.16 -13.81 12.58
CA SER A 85 6.16 -13.05 11.32
C SER A 85 5.45 -11.71 11.47
N VAL A 86 5.80 -10.75 10.61
CA VAL A 86 5.16 -9.43 10.56
C VAL A 86 3.67 -9.57 10.27
N GLN A 87 3.29 -10.53 9.43
CA GLN A 87 1.91 -10.81 9.09
C GLN A 87 1.08 -11.31 10.28
N GLU A 88 1.61 -12.22 11.11
CA GLU A 88 0.92 -12.69 12.31
C GLU A 88 0.70 -11.55 13.32
N ARG A 89 1.73 -10.72 13.51
CA ARG A 89 1.64 -9.56 14.40
C ARG A 89 0.61 -8.55 13.91
N ASP A 90 0.60 -8.28 12.61
CA ASP A 90 -0.31 -7.33 12.00
C ASP A 90 -1.75 -7.89 12.03
N LEU A 91 -1.96 -9.19 11.83
CA LEU A 91 -3.27 -9.86 12.04
C LEU A 91 -3.75 -9.77 13.49
N GLN A 92 -2.89 -10.01 14.47
CA GLN A 92 -3.23 -9.84 15.89
C GLN A 92 -3.62 -8.38 16.20
N LEU A 93 -2.91 -7.43 15.63
CA LEU A 93 -3.22 -6.01 15.77
C LEU A 93 -4.53 -5.63 15.08
N ILE A 94 -4.84 -6.26 13.95
CA ILE A 94 -6.17 -6.15 13.33
C ILE A 94 -7.22 -6.61 14.31
N THR A 95 -7.18 -7.89 14.72
CA THR A 95 -8.18 -8.47 15.62
C THR A 95 -8.36 -7.66 16.90
N ALA A 96 -7.28 -7.18 17.51
CA ALA A 96 -7.34 -6.36 18.72
C ALA A 96 -7.96 -4.97 18.54
N ASN A 97 -8.05 -4.46 17.30
CA ASN A 97 -8.56 -3.12 16.99
C ASN A 97 -9.79 -3.12 16.07
N ILE A 98 -10.36 -4.28 15.70
CA ILE A 98 -11.56 -4.35 14.84
C ILE A 98 -12.70 -3.54 15.47
N SER A 99 -13.01 -3.78 16.74
CA SER A 99 -14.13 -3.14 17.45
C SER A 99 -14.01 -1.61 17.57
N ALA A 100 -12.80 -1.07 17.39
CA ALA A 100 -12.55 0.37 17.43
C ALA A 100 -12.65 1.04 16.04
N ASN A 101 -12.56 0.26 14.96
CA ASN A 101 -12.52 0.76 13.58
C ASN A 101 -13.72 0.30 12.73
N VAL A 102 -14.50 -0.66 13.21
CA VAL A 102 -15.69 -1.20 12.54
C VAL A 102 -16.91 -0.88 13.39
N ASN A 103 -17.85 -0.12 12.82
CA ASN A 103 -19.10 0.25 13.49
C ASN A 103 -20.28 -0.67 13.13
N ASP A 104 -20.01 -1.72 12.35
CA ASP A 104 -21.00 -2.70 11.88
C ASP A 104 -20.74 -4.04 12.58
N PRO A 105 -21.63 -4.49 13.49
CA PRO A 105 -21.46 -5.73 14.25
C PRO A 105 -21.37 -6.98 13.38
N ASP A 106 -22.06 -7.02 12.23
CA ASP A 106 -22.06 -8.19 11.34
C ASP A 106 -20.73 -8.29 10.58
N LEU A 107 -20.16 -7.14 10.19
CA LEU A 107 -18.83 -7.07 9.59
C LEU A 107 -17.74 -7.40 10.61
N GLU A 108 -17.88 -6.94 11.86
CA GLU A 108 -16.96 -7.27 12.94
C GLU A 108 -16.92 -8.78 13.21
N ASP A 109 -18.08 -9.41 13.40
CA ASP A 109 -18.17 -10.86 13.65
C ASP A 109 -17.59 -11.66 12.47
N ALA A 110 -17.90 -11.25 11.24
CA ALA A 110 -17.32 -11.86 10.05
C ALA A 110 -15.79 -11.75 10.04
N LEU A 111 -15.22 -10.56 10.27
CA LEU A 111 -13.78 -10.35 10.30
C LEU A 111 -13.10 -11.17 11.41
N VAL A 112 -13.69 -11.24 12.60
CA VAL A 112 -13.18 -12.07 13.70
C VAL A 112 -13.08 -13.52 13.28
N ARG A 113 -14.12 -14.07 12.65
CA ARG A 113 -14.12 -15.46 12.15
C ARG A 113 -13.11 -15.70 11.04
N TYR A 114 -12.91 -14.75 10.13
CA TYR A 114 -11.86 -14.85 9.13
C TYR A 114 -10.46 -14.86 9.76
N PHE A 115 -10.23 -14.10 10.83
CA PHE A 115 -8.90 -14.02 11.46
C PHE A 115 -8.66 -15.06 12.57
N ASP A 116 -9.67 -15.84 12.93
CA ASP A 116 -9.53 -16.98 13.82
C ASP A 116 -8.93 -18.18 13.08
N LYS A 117 -7.71 -18.56 13.45
CA LYS A 117 -6.98 -19.67 12.80
C LYS A 117 -7.65 -21.03 13.02
N ASP A 118 -8.52 -21.14 14.01
CA ASP A 118 -9.26 -22.37 14.31
C ASP A 118 -10.63 -22.42 13.58
N ASP A 119 -11.05 -21.35 12.88
CA ASP A 119 -12.25 -21.31 12.04
C ASP A 119 -11.91 -21.66 10.58
N ASP A 120 -12.77 -22.47 9.94
CA ASP A 120 -12.64 -22.88 8.53
C ASP A 120 -12.55 -21.67 7.57
N MET A 121 -13.20 -20.55 7.93
CA MET A 121 -13.23 -19.32 7.13
C MET A 121 -11.85 -18.66 6.99
N SER A 122 -10.91 -18.93 7.91
CA SER A 122 -9.54 -18.40 7.82
C SER A 122 -8.77 -18.86 6.58
N ASN A 123 -9.13 -20.02 6.02
CA ASN A 123 -8.59 -20.53 4.76
C ASN A 123 -9.07 -19.74 3.54
N SER A 124 -10.09 -18.90 3.70
CA SER A 124 -10.70 -18.10 2.63
C SER A 124 -10.19 -16.65 2.61
N ILE A 125 -9.07 -16.36 3.30
CA ILE A 125 -8.37 -15.08 3.20
C ILE A 125 -7.43 -15.08 2.00
N VAL A 126 -7.56 -14.07 1.15
CA VAL A 126 -6.66 -13.82 0.02
C VAL A 126 -5.81 -12.58 0.29
N TYR A 127 -4.50 -12.77 0.39
CA TYR A 127 -3.54 -11.68 0.62
C TYR A 127 -3.12 -11.01 -0.68
N LYS A 128 -3.27 -9.68 -0.73
CA LYS A 128 -2.99 -8.82 -1.88
C LYS A 128 -2.13 -7.63 -1.48
N GLY A 129 -1.44 -7.02 -2.44
CA GLY A 129 -0.57 -5.86 -2.21
C GLY A 129 -1.16 -4.56 -2.74
N LEU A 130 -0.90 -3.46 -2.05
CA LEU A 130 -1.09 -2.09 -2.53
C LEU A 130 0.23 -1.34 -2.40
N CYS A 131 0.69 -0.74 -3.49
CA CYS A 131 1.92 0.04 -3.53
C CYS A 131 1.64 1.46 -3.95
N PHE A 132 2.18 2.41 -3.19
CA PHE A 132 2.36 3.78 -3.68
C PHE A 132 3.85 4.06 -3.85
N ILE A 133 4.24 4.48 -5.05
CA ILE A 133 5.62 4.75 -5.42
C ILE A 133 5.71 6.16 -6.00
N GLY A 134 6.27 7.07 -5.20
CA GLY A 134 6.59 8.44 -5.61
C GLY A 134 8.05 8.59 -5.98
N PHE A 135 8.35 9.22 -7.12
CA PHE A 135 9.72 9.44 -7.57
C PHE A 135 9.92 10.73 -8.34
N ASP A 136 11.17 11.19 -8.44
CA ASP A 136 11.49 12.43 -9.15
C ASP A 136 11.53 12.19 -10.66
N ILE A 137 11.02 13.14 -11.44
CA ILE A 137 11.18 13.19 -12.90
C ILE A 137 11.58 14.60 -13.34
N GLY A 138 12.53 14.68 -14.27
CA GLY A 138 13.02 15.95 -14.82
C GLY A 138 12.09 16.60 -15.84
N ASN A 139 10.98 15.95 -16.19
CA ASN A 139 10.08 16.38 -17.28
C ASN A 139 9.15 17.51 -16.83
N TYR A 140 9.01 17.71 -15.51
CA TYR A 140 8.31 18.86 -14.98
C TYR A 140 9.11 20.14 -15.26
N PRO A 141 8.46 21.21 -15.73
CA PRO A 141 9.13 22.47 -15.98
C PRO A 141 9.62 23.07 -14.66
N ALA A 142 10.89 23.46 -14.61
CA ALA A 142 11.47 24.14 -13.45
C ALA A 142 10.88 25.55 -13.24
N ASP A 143 10.42 26.18 -14.33
CA ASP A 143 9.80 27.51 -14.34
C ASP A 143 8.38 27.49 -14.91
N LYS A 144 7.53 28.39 -14.41
CA LYS A 144 6.08 28.49 -14.69
C LYS A 144 5.68 28.72 -16.16
N ILE A 145 6.63 28.87 -17.09
CA ILE A 145 6.37 29.38 -18.46
C ILE A 145 6.75 28.38 -19.56
N GLN A 146 7.43 27.26 -19.27
CA GLN A 146 8.16 26.54 -20.33
C GLN A 146 7.41 25.39 -21.02
N LYS A 147 6.39 24.78 -20.40
CA LYS A 147 5.65 23.66 -21.01
C LYS A 147 4.16 23.75 -20.69
N THR A 148 3.32 23.46 -21.68
CA THR A 148 1.89 23.26 -21.42
C THR A 148 1.67 21.91 -20.75
N THR A 149 0.52 21.75 -20.09
CA THR A 149 0.16 20.48 -19.45
C THR A 149 0.13 19.32 -20.46
N GLU A 150 -0.30 19.55 -21.70
CA GLU A 150 -0.31 18.48 -22.72
C GLU A 150 1.10 17.99 -23.05
N VAL A 151 2.08 18.89 -23.17
CA VAL A 151 3.47 18.52 -23.45
C VAL A 151 4.05 17.65 -22.34
N VAL A 152 3.81 18.01 -21.08
CA VAL A 152 4.27 17.23 -19.93
C VAL A 152 3.62 15.85 -19.90
N ILE A 153 2.31 15.77 -20.19
CA ILE A 153 1.59 14.49 -20.28
C ILE A 153 2.20 13.60 -21.37
N ASP A 154 2.49 14.15 -22.55
CA ASP A 154 3.02 13.38 -23.66
C ASP A 154 4.47 12.93 -23.44
N GLU A 155 5.28 13.72 -22.74
CA GLU A 155 6.60 13.30 -22.29
C GLU A 155 6.52 12.16 -21.27
N ILE A 156 5.65 12.27 -20.27
CA ILE A 156 5.44 11.21 -19.26
C ILE A 156 4.95 9.93 -19.94
N LYS A 157 3.99 10.02 -20.88
CA LYS A 157 3.46 8.85 -21.60
C LYS A 157 4.55 8.05 -22.31
N LYS A 158 5.59 8.70 -22.81
CA LYS A 158 6.72 8.03 -23.48
C LYS A 158 7.56 7.19 -22.52
N GLU A 159 7.52 7.48 -21.22
CA GLU A 159 8.30 6.77 -20.20
C GLU A 159 7.53 5.65 -19.49
N ILE A 160 6.19 5.67 -19.53
CA ILE A 160 5.34 4.71 -18.82
C ILE A 160 5.76 3.26 -19.10
N GLN A 161 6.06 2.92 -20.36
CA GLN A 161 6.47 1.57 -20.72
C GLN A 161 7.77 1.16 -20.02
N ALA A 162 8.76 2.04 -19.97
CA ALA A 162 10.03 1.78 -19.30
C ALA A 162 9.85 1.61 -17.77
N TRP A 163 8.92 2.35 -17.18
CA TRP A 163 8.56 2.21 -15.77
C TRP A 163 7.91 0.86 -15.48
N GLN A 164 6.97 0.45 -16.34
CA GLN A 164 6.33 -0.87 -16.25
C GLN A 164 7.34 -2.01 -16.39
N ASP A 165 8.24 -1.93 -17.36
CA ASP A 165 9.29 -2.95 -17.55
C ASP A 165 10.20 -3.06 -16.33
N THR A 166 10.53 -1.92 -15.72
CA THR A 166 11.33 -1.86 -14.49
C THR A 166 10.58 -2.50 -13.33
N LEU A 167 9.30 -2.16 -13.15
CA LEU A 167 8.44 -2.73 -12.10
C LEU A 167 8.33 -4.25 -12.24
N VAL A 168 8.05 -4.76 -13.45
CA VAL A 168 7.95 -6.20 -13.72
C VAL A 168 9.27 -6.91 -13.39
N LYS A 169 10.43 -6.33 -13.73
CA LYS A 169 11.73 -6.88 -13.33
C LYS A 169 11.88 -6.92 -11.82
N LYS A 170 11.51 -5.85 -11.10
CA LYS A 170 11.58 -5.80 -9.63
C LYS A 170 10.68 -6.84 -8.97
N ILE A 171 9.46 -7.05 -9.48
CA ILE A 171 8.55 -8.09 -8.98
C ILE A 171 9.18 -9.48 -9.20
N LYS A 172 9.64 -9.78 -10.42
CA LYS A 172 10.24 -11.07 -10.77
C LYS A 172 11.56 -11.37 -10.04
N ASN A 173 12.24 -10.37 -9.51
CA ASN A 173 13.43 -10.57 -8.67
C ASN A 173 13.09 -11.14 -7.29
N HIS A 174 11.81 -11.20 -6.92
CA HIS A 174 11.33 -11.80 -5.68
C HIS A 174 10.44 -13.00 -6.03
N ASN A 175 10.98 -14.21 -5.87
CA ASN A 175 10.24 -15.45 -6.16
C ASN A 175 8.85 -15.45 -5.50
N ASN A 176 7.83 -15.84 -6.27
CA ASN A 176 6.43 -15.97 -5.87
C ASN A 176 5.66 -14.66 -5.70
N LEU A 177 6.31 -13.48 -5.80
CA LEU A 177 5.61 -12.21 -5.70
C LEU A 177 4.73 -11.96 -6.95
N GLU A 178 5.16 -12.49 -8.09
CA GLU A 178 4.42 -12.51 -9.35
C GLU A 178 3.14 -13.35 -9.32
N LEU A 179 2.99 -14.22 -8.32
CA LEU A 179 1.77 -15.03 -8.11
C LEU A 179 0.72 -14.29 -7.28
N LYS A 180 1.04 -13.10 -6.77
CA LYS A 180 0.15 -12.28 -5.94
C LYS A 180 -0.46 -11.16 -6.77
N GLU A 181 -1.69 -10.80 -6.44
CA GLU A 181 -2.31 -9.59 -6.98
C GLU A 181 -1.77 -8.37 -6.25
N ILE A 182 -1.19 -7.43 -7.00
CA ILE A 182 -0.59 -6.20 -6.45
C ILE A 182 -1.06 -5.02 -7.30
N HIS A 183 -1.72 -4.04 -6.67
CA HIS A 183 -2.06 -2.77 -7.32
C HIS A 183 -0.96 -1.76 -7.04
N VAL A 184 -0.43 -1.14 -8.09
CA VAL A 184 0.70 -0.21 -7.98
C VAL A 184 0.32 1.16 -8.53
N PHE A 185 0.39 2.18 -7.67
CA PHE A 185 0.30 3.58 -8.04
C PHE A 185 1.71 4.14 -8.25
N LEU A 186 2.03 4.47 -9.51
CA LEU A 186 3.24 5.19 -9.87
C LEU A 186 2.90 6.67 -10.03
N LEU A 187 3.50 7.52 -9.20
CA LEU A 187 3.26 8.96 -9.25
C LEU A 187 4.60 9.71 -9.40
N PRO A 188 4.87 10.33 -10.57
CA PRO A 188 6.05 11.17 -10.73
C PRO A 188 5.87 12.51 -10.01
N PHE A 189 6.97 13.06 -9.49
CA PHE A 189 7.05 14.34 -8.80
C PHE A 189 8.15 15.21 -9.42
N PRO A 190 8.03 16.55 -9.40
CA PRO A 190 9.15 17.44 -9.71
C PRO A 190 10.29 17.26 -8.70
N SER A 191 9.94 17.15 -7.41
CA SER A 191 10.85 16.75 -6.35
C SER A 191 10.04 16.20 -5.17
N VAL A 192 10.29 14.95 -4.82
CA VAL A 192 9.76 14.27 -3.63
C VAL A 192 10.21 15.01 -2.36
N ALA A 193 11.45 15.48 -2.32
CA ALA A 193 11.99 16.20 -1.17
C ALA A 193 11.23 17.51 -0.93
N GLU A 194 11.03 18.28 -2.00
CA GLU A 194 10.30 19.55 -1.91
C GLU A 194 8.82 19.35 -1.58
N PHE A 195 8.18 18.35 -2.19
CA PHE A 195 6.81 17.98 -1.85
C PHE A 195 6.65 17.67 -0.36
N ARG A 196 7.57 16.89 0.21
CA ARG A 196 7.57 16.58 1.65
C ARG A 196 7.74 17.84 2.50
N ARG A 197 8.65 18.75 2.11
CA ARG A 197 8.88 20.01 2.84
C ARG A 197 7.61 20.86 2.90
N ILE A 198 7.00 21.13 1.75
CA ILE A 198 5.77 21.94 1.63
C ILE A 198 4.62 21.30 2.40
N TYR A 199 4.46 19.98 2.28
CA TYR A 199 3.40 19.24 2.97
C TYR A 199 3.51 19.36 4.50
N LEU A 200 4.72 19.23 5.05
CA LEU A 200 4.97 19.36 6.48
C LEU A 200 4.78 20.80 6.99
N GLU A 201 4.99 21.80 6.16
CA GLU A 201 4.69 23.21 6.49
C GLU A 201 3.19 23.49 6.51
N THR A 202 2.41 22.83 5.66
CA THR A 202 0.97 23.08 5.49
C THR A 202 0.12 22.44 6.59
N ILE A 203 0.61 21.38 7.23
CA ILE A 203 -0.12 20.60 8.26
C ILE A 203 0.21 21.05 9.69
N LYS A 204 1.14 22.00 9.85
CA LYS A 204 1.36 22.70 11.12
C LYS A 204 0.30 23.78 11.34
#